data_AF-A0A351ZWK6-F1
#
_entry.id   AF-A0A351ZWK6-F1
#
_cell.length_a   1.000
_cell.length_b   1.000
_cell.length_c   1.000
_cell.angle_alpha   90.00
_cell.angle_beta   90.00
_cell.angle_gamma   90.00
#
_symmetry.space_group_name_H-M   'P 1'
#
loop_
_entity.id
_entity.type
_entity.pdbx_description
1 polymer ?
#
loop_
_entity_poly.entity_id
_entity_poly.type
_entity_poly.pdbx_seq_one_letter_code
_entity_poly.pdbx_strand_id
1 'polypeptide(L)' 'MASPARRAAQLVMIRADARHWSDPDYRSSIERLIDRGVGGVGVFIGALEETADMIEQLQRRGGRRLLIAADYEHGL' A
#
# COMPACT_ATOMS: atom_id res chain seq x y z
N MET A 1 -6.46 -6.02 -22.42
CA MET A 1 -5.88 -7.02 -21.49
C MET A 1 -4.66 -6.42 -20.80
N ALA A 2 -4.47 -6.67 -19.49
CA ALA A 2 -3.29 -6.21 -18.77
C ALA A 2 -2.01 -6.90 -19.30
N SER A 3 -0.87 -6.19 -19.28
CA SER A 3 0.42 -6.75 -19.71
C SER A 3 0.86 -7.91 -18.80
N PRO A 4 1.70 -8.85 -19.27
CA PRO A 4 2.27 -9.91 -18.43
C PRO A 4 2.95 -9.37 -17.17
N ALA A 5 3.72 -8.28 -17.30
CA ALA A 5 4.38 -7.62 -16.17
C ALA A 5 3.37 -7.09 -15.13
N ARG A 6 2.26 -6.49 -15.59
CA ARG A 6 1.22 -5.99 -14.67
C ARG A 6 0.49 -7.14 -13.98
N ARG A 7 0.27 -8.28 -14.65
CA ARG A 7 -0.29 -9.49 -14.02
C ARG A 7 0.67 -10.08 -12.99
N ALA A 8 1.96 -10.13 -13.30
CA ALA A 8 2.97 -10.59 -12.34
C ALA A 8 3.05 -9.66 -11.11
N ALA A 9 2.93 -8.34 -11.29
CA ALA A 9 2.92 -7.40 -10.18
C ALA A 9 1.78 -7.66 -9.19
N GLN A 10 0.63 -8.19 -9.63
CA GLN A 10 -0.49 -8.52 -8.74
C GLN A 10 -0.16 -9.63 -7.73
N LEU A 11 0.92 -10.39 -7.92
CA LEU A 11 1.40 -11.40 -6.98
C LEU A 11 2.33 -10.84 -5.91
N VAL A 12 2.65 -9.54 -5.97
CA VAL A 12 3.56 -8.87 -5.04
C VAL A 12 2.78 -8.06 -4.01
N MET A 13 3.15 -8.21 -2.75
CA MET A 13 2.74 -7.34 -1.65
C MET A 13 3.94 -6.48 -1.23
N ILE A 14 3.76 -5.17 -1.20
CA ILE A 14 4.81 -4.22 -0.77
C ILE A 14 4.57 -3.82 0.68
N ARG A 15 5.59 -3.31 1.35
CA ARG A 15 5.46 -2.74 2.70
C ARG A 15 5.26 -1.23 2.63
N ALA A 16 4.36 -0.69 3.46
CA ALA A 16 4.22 0.74 3.72
C ALA A 16 4.16 1.03 5.22
N ASP A 17 4.90 2.04 5.67
CA ASP A 17 5.01 2.44 7.07
C ASP A 17 4.29 3.77 7.25
N ALA A 18 3.20 3.77 8.02
CA ALA A 18 2.31 4.94 8.14
C ALA A 18 3.01 6.15 8.76
N ARG A 19 3.96 5.92 9.69
CA ARG A 19 4.80 6.96 10.31
C ARG A 19 5.57 7.80 9.29
N HIS A 20 5.89 7.23 8.12
CA HIS A 20 6.64 7.93 7.07
C HIS A 20 5.73 8.54 6.00
N TRP A 21 4.41 8.44 6.15
CA TRP A 21 3.48 8.82 5.09
C TRP A 21 3.45 10.33 4.80
N SER A 22 3.85 11.16 5.77
CA SER A 22 4.00 12.61 5.60
C SER A 22 5.21 13.00 4.76
N ASP A 23 6.19 12.11 4.59
CA ASP A 23 7.33 12.32 3.70
C ASP A 23 6.89 12.14 2.23
N PRO A 24 6.95 13.20 1.40
CA PRO A 24 6.50 13.14 0.03
C PRO A 24 7.32 12.22 -0.86
N ASP A 25 8.62 12.06 -0.59
CA ASP A 25 9.50 11.18 -1.38
C ASP A 25 9.20 9.72 -1.07
N TYR A 26 9.01 9.40 0.22
CA TYR A 26 8.56 8.09 0.66
C TYR A 26 7.22 7.73 0.03
N ARG A 27 6.21 8.60 0.18
CA ARG A 27 4.87 8.40 -0.39
C ARG A 27 4.93 8.19 -1.91
N SER A 28 5.66 9.05 -2.63
CA SER A 28 5.81 8.94 -4.09
C SER A 28 6.42 7.59 -4.51
N SER A 29 7.38 7.08 -3.72
CA SER A 29 8.01 5.78 -4.00
C SER A 29 7.00 4.62 -3.92
N ILE A 30 6.09 4.66 -2.94
CA ILE A 30 5.03 3.67 -2.75
C ILE A 30 3.96 3.82 -3.85
N GLU A 31 3.51 5.04 -4.12
CA GLU A 31 2.51 5.32 -5.16
C GLU A 31 2.96 4.81 -6.53
N ARG A 32 4.24 4.96 -6.87
CA ARG A 32 4.81 4.41 -8.10
C ARG A 32 4.70 2.88 -8.17
N LEU A 33 4.79 2.17 -7.05
CA LEU A 33 4.59 0.71 -6.99
C LEU A 33 3.10 0.36 -7.16
N ILE A 34 2.20 1.13 -6.55
CA ILE A 34 0.75 1.02 -6.75
C ILE A 34 0.40 1.18 -8.24
N ASP A 35 0.95 2.20 -8.90
CA ASP A 35 0.75 2.48 -10.32
C ASP A 35 1.24 1.34 -11.22
N ARG A 36 2.34 0.68 -10.84
CA ARG A 36 2.86 -0.52 -11.53
C ARG A 36 1.96 -1.75 -11.38
N GLY A 37 1.05 -1.76 -10.41
CA GLY A 37 -0.01 -2.75 -10.31
C GLY A 37 0.20 -3.81 -9.22
N VAL A 38 0.88 -3.50 -8.12
CA VAL A 38 1.11 -4.46 -7.01
C VAL A 38 -0.20 -5.00 -6.41
N GLY A 39 -0.22 -6.26 -5.99
CA GLY A 39 -1.43 -6.92 -5.49
C GLY A 39 -1.96 -6.32 -4.19
N GLY A 40 -1.05 -5.92 -3.30
CA GLY A 40 -1.42 -5.43 -1.99
C GLY A 40 -0.30 -4.69 -1.27
N VAL A 41 -0.62 -4.25 -0.06
CA VAL A 41 0.25 -3.50 0.84
C VAL A 41 0.15 -4.09 2.24
N GLY A 42 1.29 -4.48 2.81
CA GLY A 42 1.45 -4.73 4.23
C GLY A 42 1.72 -3.40 4.95
N VAL A 43 0.87 -3.02 5.89
CA VAL A 43 0.97 -1.76 6.63
C VAL A 43 1.57 -1.97 8.01
N PHE A 44 2.50 -1.10 8.37
CA PHE A 44 3.25 -1.17 9.62
C PHE A 44 3.37 0.22 10.26
N ILE A 45 3.62 0.25 11.57
CA ILE A 45 4.18 1.38 12.33
C ILE A 45 3.53 2.76 12.01
N GLY A 46 2.65 3.23 12.89
CA GLY A 46 2.10 4.59 12.89
C GLY A 46 0.90 4.70 13.83
N ALA A 47 0.33 5.89 13.97
CA ALA A 47 -0.93 6.07 14.69
C ALA A 47 -2.11 5.48 13.91
N LEU A 48 -3.24 5.27 14.60
CA LEU A 48 -4.44 4.70 14.02
C LEU A 48 -4.96 5.55 12.85
N GLU A 49 -5.07 6.86 13.07
CA GLU A 49 -5.57 7.84 12.10
C GLU A 49 -4.61 7.96 10.90
N GLU A 50 -3.30 8.03 11.15
CA GLU A 50 -2.28 8.06 10.10
C GLU A 50 -2.36 6.82 9.20
N THR A 51 -2.56 5.65 9.81
CA THR A 51 -2.68 4.38 9.10
C THR A 51 -3.97 4.35 8.28
N ALA A 52 -5.08 4.82 8.85
CA ALA A 52 -6.36 4.90 8.15
C ALA A 52 -6.28 5.83 6.93
N ASP A 53 -5.72 7.03 7.10
CA ASP A 53 -5.54 8.02 6.03
C ASP A 53 -4.63 7.50 4.92
N MET A 54 -3.53 6.84 5.28
CA MET A 54 -2.64 6.20 4.32
C MET A 54 -3.37 5.12 3.51
N ILE A 55 -4.12 4.23 4.18
CA ILE A 55 -4.88 3.16 3.51
C ILE A 55 -5.91 3.75 2.54
N GLU A 56 -6.64 4.80 2.94
CA GLU A 56 -7.61 5.46 2.06
C GLU A 56 -6.93 6.01 0.80
N GLN A 57 -5.79 6.70 0.98
CA GLN A 57 -5.03 7.27 -0.14
C GLN A 57 -4.51 6.20 -1.09
N LEU A 58 -3.99 5.08 -0.56
CA LEU A 58 -3.52 3.94 -1.35
C LEU A 58 -4.66 3.30 -2.17
N GLN A 59 -5.82 3.06 -1.55
CA GLN A 59 -6.98 2.49 -2.25
C GLN A 59 -7.49 3.43 -3.33
N ARG A 60 -7.57 4.73 -3.04
CA ARG A 60 -7.98 5.76 -4.02
C ARG A 60 -7.00 5.80 -5.19
N ARG A 61 -5.69 5.76 -4.95
CA ARG A 61 -4.66 5.78 -5.99
C ARG A 61 -4.70 4.51 -6.86
N GLY A 62 -4.88 3.35 -6.25
CA GLY A 62 -4.88 2.07 -6.95
C GLY A 62 -6.02 1.92 -7.97
N GLY A 63 -7.14 2.63 -7.79
CA GLY A 63 -8.33 2.54 -8.67
C GLY A 63 -8.98 1.15 -8.70
N ARG A 64 -8.58 0.27 -7.78
CA ARG A 64 -9.03 -1.11 -7.60
C ARG A 64 -8.84 -1.49 -6.13
N ARG A 65 -9.47 -2.59 -5.70
CA ARG A 65 -9.26 -3.13 -4.35
C ARG A 65 -7.84 -3.69 -4.22
N LEU A 66 -6.98 -3.00 -3.48
CA LEU A 66 -5.70 -3.53 -2.98
C LEU A 66 -5.98 -4.46 -1.80
N LEU A 67 -5.24 -5.57 -1.70
CA LEU A 67 -5.18 -6.33 -0.45
C LEU A 67 -4.40 -5.50 0.58
N ILE A 68 -4.98 -5.31 1.76
CA ILE A 68 -4.32 -4.64 2.88
C ILE A 68 -4.09 -5.68 3.97
N ALA A 69 -2.85 -5.79 4.42
CA ALA A 69 -2.43 -6.74 5.45
C ALA A 69 -1.67 -6.03 6.57
N ALA A 70 -1.73 -6.58 7.77
CA ALA A 70 -1.00 -6.11 8.94
C ALA A 70 -0.84 -7.28 9.91
N ASP A 71 0.26 -7.27 10.67
CA ASP A 71 0.58 -8.34 11.62
C ASP A 71 0.02 -8.02 13.02
N TYR A 72 -1.29 -8.18 13.20
CA TYR A 72 -1.97 -7.99 14.49
C TYR A 72 -1.98 -9.28 15.33
N GLU A 73 -0.80 -9.75 15.73
CA GLU A 73 -0.65 -10.99 16.50
C GLU A 73 -1.21 -10.91 17.93
N HIS A 74 -1.43 -9.68 18.42
CA HIS A 74 -1.88 -9.40 19.79
C HIS A 74 -3.06 -8.40 19.85
N GLY A 75 -3.75 -8.20 18.73
CA GLY A 75 -4.79 -7.18 18.59
C GLY A 75 -4.30 -5.95 17.82
N LEU A 76 -5.26 -5.03 17.60
CA LEU A 76 -5.05 -3.70 17.03
C LEU A 76 -4.62 -2.72 18.13
#